data_AF-A0A2E8SWU2-F1
#
_entry.id   AF-A0A2E8SWU2-F1
#
_cell.length_a   1.000
_cell.length_b   1.000
_cell.length_c   1.000
_cell.angle_alpha   90.00
_cell.angle_beta   90.00
_cell.angle_gamma   90.00
#
_symmetry.space_group_name_H-M   'P 1'
#
loop_
_entity.id
_entity.type
_entity.pdbx_description
1 polymer ?
#
loop_
_entity_poly.entity_id
_entity_poly.type
_entity_poly.pdbx_seq_one_letter_code
_entity_poly.pdbx_strand_id
1 'polypeptide(L)'
;MADPVFSPDGKWMWAGNEWIPAPPGQSGQQLNMQDSVIGGDVVHNTTIHNDPTAVTEAVISALQHMGMLGQVVEQAPPPSPEVELPQRLAEGDRVFVNWKNYGHFYAGKVARSNPDGTYLIHFDDGDVEDHVNMGRIKPLDENSEAVQAYIEHDNEAERELIEAFEVFDTTGTGTISAHEYLRILTEIGDEPLSVEDVLNEFVELGIELDSEIDYRALAKFMVASEQHEADGAVKQEVLIKDAAIEGNILSGYAYEHPKLGEGRINSSSIVSVTYDERATARVETKNTVYIVGPTGWIKRPADHPFNPFSVGKKVLIEWNGQWWAGSILEINGDLYRITYEDYSADWDEWVDASRLKSV
;
A
#
# COMPACT_ATOMS: atom_id res chain seq x y z
N MET A 1 -48.28 41.94 -19.31
CA MET A 1 -48.22 40.76 -18.41
C MET A 1 -46.77 40.65 -18.00
N ALA A 2 -46.47 40.57 -16.70
CA ALA A 2 -45.09 40.51 -16.25
C ALA A 2 -44.47 39.17 -16.64
N ASP A 3 -43.22 39.18 -17.09
CA ASP A 3 -42.50 37.95 -17.40
C ASP A 3 -42.31 37.13 -16.11
N PRO A 4 -42.54 35.81 -16.14
CA PRO A 4 -42.36 34.96 -14.98
C PRO A 4 -40.90 35.00 -14.51
N VAL A 5 -40.71 35.21 -13.20
CA VAL A 5 -39.39 35.22 -12.58
C VAL A 5 -39.01 33.79 -12.21
N PHE A 6 -37.86 33.32 -12.70
CA PHE A 6 -37.34 31.99 -12.44
C PHE A 6 -36.13 32.04 -11.49
N SER A 7 -35.90 30.93 -10.80
CA SER A 7 -34.67 30.73 -10.05
C SER A 7 -33.45 30.64 -10.99
N PRO A 8 -32.23 30.97 -10.54
CA PRO A 8 -31.01 30.93 -11.37
C PRO A 8 -30.71 29.55 -11.98
N ASP A 9 -31.22 28.48 -11.38
CA ASP A 9 -31.10 27.09 -11.84
C ASP A 9 -32.27 26.64 -12.75
N GLY A 10 -33.25 27.51 -12.99
CA GLY A 10 -34.41 27.27 -13.87
C GLY A 10 -35.43 26.25 -13.35
N LYS A 11 -35.28 25.74 -12.12
CA LYS A 11 -36.14 24.68 -11.57
C LYS A 11 -37.42 25.20 -10.90
N TRP A 12 -37.47 26.48 -10.54
CA TRP A 12 -38.57 27.09 -9.79
C TRP A 12 -39.05 28.39 -10.43
N MET A 13 -40.35 28.64 -10.35
CA MET A 13 -41.02 29.84 -10.86
C MET A 13 -41.73 30.59 -9.72
N TRP A 14 -41.59 31.91 -9.68
CA TRP A 14 -42.23 32.77 -8.68
C TRP A 14 -43.67 33.12 -9.09
N ALA A 15 -44.66 32.69 -8.30
CA ALA A 15 -46.08 32.95 -8.55
C ALA A 15 -46.59 34.28 -7.94
N GLY A 16 -45.68 35.11 -7.41
CA GLY A 16 -46.00 36.38 -6.76
C GLY A 16 -46.07 36.32 -5.23
N ASN A 17 -46.31 35.13 -4.65
CA ASN A 17 -46.39 34.93 -3.20
C ASN A 17 -45.67 33.67 -2.70
N GLU A 18 -45.31 32.74 -3.60
CA GLU A 18 -44.56 31.51 -3.29
C GLU A 18 -43.81 30.99 -4.52
N TRP A 19 -42.81 30.12 -4.29
CA TRP A 19 -42.07 29.42 -5.35
C TRP A 19 -42.76 28.09 -5.68
N ILE A 20 -43.08 27.88 -6.96
CA ILE A 20 -43.67 26.64 -7.46
C ILE A 20 -42.74 25.96 -8.49
N PRO A 21 -42.78 24.62 -8.64
CA PRO A 21 -41.93 23.91 -9.60
C PRO A 21 -42.16 24.39 -11.04
N ALA A 22 -41.08 24.65 -11.78
CA ALA A 22 -41.16 25.11 -13.16
C ALA A 22 -41.55 23.94 -14.10
N PRO A 23 -42.45 24.15 -15.08
CA PRO A 23 -42.84 23.11 -16.02
C PRO A 23 -41.65 22.71 -16.92
N PRO A 24 -41.44 21.40 -17.19
CA PRO A 24 -40.26 20.93 -17.89
C PRO A 24 -40.31 21.24 -19.39
N GLY A 25 -39.32 22.02 -19.83
CA GLY A 25 -38.93 22.13 -21.25
C GLY A 25 -39.22 23.49 -21.89
N GLN A 26 -38.24 24.40 -21.83
CA GLN A 26 -37.95 25.33 -22.93
C GLN A 26 -36.61 26.06 -22.76
N SER A 27 -35.75 25.83 -23.76
CA SER A 27 -34.61 26.65 -24.23
C SER A 27 -33.39 26.82 -23.32
N GLY A 28 -32.15 26.66 -23.80
CA GLY A 28 -31.69 26.77 -25.19
C GLY A 28 -30.82 28.01 -25.33
N GLN A 29 -29.50 27.76 -25.39
CA GLN A 29 -28.35 28.65 -25.53
C GLN A 29 -28.55 29.94 -26.36
N GLN A 30 -27.91 31.04 -25.94
CA GLN A 30 -26.74 31.65 -26.63
C GLN A 30 -26.37 33.02 -26.03
N LEU A 31 -25.08 33.22 -25.75
CA LEU A 31 -24.50 34.54 -25.50
C LEU A 31 -23.23 34.71 -26.35
N ASN A 32 -23.11 35.88 -27.00
CA ASN A 32 -21.90 36.61 -27.42
C ASN A 32 -22.33 37.89 -28.20
N MET A 33 -21.65 39.05 -28.19
CA MET A 33 -20.61 39.68 -27.37
C MET A 33 -20.41 41.17 -27.87
N GLN A 34 -19.55 41.94 -27.17
CA GLN A 34 -18.93 43.28 -27.46
C GLN A 34 -19.62 44.57 -26.97
N ASP A 35 -18.94 45.62 -26.45
CA ASP A 35 -17.57 45.87 -25.94
C ASP A 35 -17.51 47.31 -25.36
N SER A 36 -16.72 47.56 -24.30
CA SER A 36 -16.01 48.82 -24.02
C SER A 36 -15.07 48.68 -22.80
N VAL A 37 -13.86 48.20 -23.08
CA VAL A 37 -12.52 48.58 -22.58
C VAL A 37 -12.42 49.56 -21.38
N ILE A 38 -11.86 49.11 -20.24
CA ILE A 38 -10.48 49.33 -19.71
C ILE A 38 -10.35 48.30 -18.55
N GLY A 39 -9.33 47.48 -18.38
CA GLY A 39 -8.05 47.23 -19.03
C GLY A 39 -7.36 46.14 -18.19
N GLY A 40 -6.48 45.37 -18.82
CA GLY A 40 -5.69 44.34 -18.14
C GLY A 40 -5.93 42.97 -18.73
N ASP A 41 -5.28 42.76 -19.87
CA ASP A 41 -5.15 41.53 -20.64
C ASP A 41 -4.65 40.38 -19.75
N VAL A 42 -5.22 39.18 -19.89
CA VAL A 42 -4.52 37.97 -20.37
C VAL A 42 -5.48 36.76 -20.31
N VAL A 43 -5.63 36.20 -21.51
CA VAL A 43 -6.19 34.91 -21.92
C VAL A 43 -5.70 33.74 -21.04
N HIS A 44 -6.56 32.77 -20.72
CA HIS A 44 -6.45 31.33 -21.10
C HIS A 44 -7.40 30.45 -20.27
N ASN A 45 -8.34 29.84 -21.00
CA ASN A 45 -8.70 28.41 -20.94
C ASN A 45 -8.97 27.79 -19.55
N THR A 46 -10.25 27.65 -19.17
CA THR A 46 -10.65 26.66 -18.16
C THR A 46 -10.52 25.26 -18.76
N THR A 47 -9.31 24.73 -18.69
CA THR A 47 -9.09 23.28 -18.64
C THR A 47 -9.42 22.88 -17.21
N ILE A 48 -10.40 22.00 -17.01
CA ILE A 48 -10.64 21.40 -15.70
C ILE A 48 -9.44 20.49 -15.42
N HIS A 49 -8.47 21.01 -14.69
CA HIS A 49 -7.52 20.22 -13.94
C HIS A 49 -8.13 20.01 -12.55
N ASN A 50 -8.47 18.76 -12.26
CA ASN A 50 -8.81 18.34 -10.92
C ASN A 50 -7.50 18.25 -10.13
N ASP A 51 -7.01 19.40 -9.64
CA ASP A 51 -5.86 19.46 -8.76
C ASP A 51 -6.35 19.59 -7.30
N PRO A 52 -6.16 18.54 -6.46
CA PRO A 52 -6.61 18.55 -5.07
C PRO A 52 -5.98 19.67 -4.23
N THR A 53 -4.84 20.24 -4.63
CA THR A 53 -4.18 21.33 -3.89
C THR A 53 -4.95 22.66 -3.92
N ALA A 54 -5.63 22.99 -5.03
CA ALA A 54 -6.39 24.24 -5.16
C ALA A 54 -7.65 24.25 -4.27
N VAL A 55 -8.24 23.08 -4.03
CA VAL A 55 -9.36 22.91 -3.09
C VAL A 55 -8.87 23.09 -1.65
N THR A 56 -7.67 22.60 -1.33
CA THR A 56 -7.05 22.76 -0.02
C THR A 56 -6.78 24.23 0.30
N GLU A 57 -6.23 25.00 -0.66
CA GLU A 57 -5.93 26.42 -0.47
C GLU A 57 -7.19 27.28 -0.28
N ALA A 58 -8.27 27.00 -1.01
CA ALA A 58 -9.53 27.73 -0.88
C ALA A 58 -10.20 27.51 0.50
N VAL A 59 -10.08 26.29 1.04
CA VAL A 59 -10.58 25.93 2.39
C VAL A 59 -9.75 26.64 3.47
N ILE A 60 -8.43 26.69 3.32
CA ILE A 60 -7.52 27.41 4.23
C ILE A 60 -7.82 28.92 4.24
N SER A 61 -8.08 29.52 3.08
CA SER A 61 -8.40 30.95 2.96
C SER A 61 -9.76 31.32 3.57
N ALA A 62 -10.75 30.42 3.45
CA ALA A 62 -12.07 30.59 4.09
C ALA A 62 -12.00 30.51 5.62
N LEU A 63 -11.12 29.65 6.17
CA LEU A 63 -10.88 29.51 7.60
C LEU A 63 -10.16 30.74 8.19
N GLN A 64 -9.30 31.41 7.43
CA GLN A 64 -8.66 32.68 7.84
C GLN A 64 -9.63 33.86 7.89
N HIS A 65 -10.61 33.96 6.97
CA HIS A 65 -11.62 35.03 6.99
C HIS A 65 -12.62 34.93 8.15
N MET A 66 -12.78 33.73 8.74
CA MET A 66 -13.64 33.51 9.91
C MET A 66 -12.93 33.77 11.26
N GLY A 67 -11.66 34.20 11.25
CA GLY A 67 -10.98 34.66 12.47
C GLY A 67 -10.78 33.59 13.55
N MET A 68 -10.76 32.30 13.17
CA MET A 68 -10.68 31.17 14.11
C MET A 68 -9.26 30.65 14.40
N LEU A 69 -8.19 31.32 13.97
CA LEU A 69 -6.82 30.94 14.33
C LEU A 69 -6.02 32.13 14.85
N GLY A 70 -5.66 32.07 16.13
CA GLY A 70 -4.73 32.99 16.79
C GLY A 70 -3.28 32.69 16.42
N GLN A 71 -2.56 33.76 16.06
CA GLN A 71 -1.13 33.93 15.73
C GLN A 71 -0.19 32.71 15.84
N VAL A 72 0.13 32.14 14.68
CA VAL A 72 1.47 31.57 14.42
C VAL A 72 2.34 32.72 13.91
N VAL A 73 3.38 33.08 14.65
CA VAL A 73 4.42 33.99 14.14
C VAL A 73 5.37 33.13 13.32
N GLU A 74 5.23 33.18 12.00
CA GLU A 74 6.14 32.52 11.07
C GLU A 74 7.49 33.27 11.09
N GLN A 75 8.42 32.81 11.93
CA GLN A 75 9.83 33.10 11.74
C GLN A 75 10.33 32.22 10.60
N ALA A 76 10.95 32.83 9.58
CA ALA A 76 11.72 32.07 8.60
C ALA A 76 12.66 31.12 9.35
N PRO A 77 12.78 29.84 8.94
CA PRO A 77 13.66 28.91 9.63
C PRO A 77 15.04 29.57 9.74
N PRO A 78 15.69 29.56 10.93
CA PRO A 78 17.12 29.87 10.96
C PRO A 78 17.79 28.97 9.93
N PRO A 79 18.82 29.45 9.19
CA PRO A 79 19.52 28.60 8.25
C PRO A 79 19.87 27.32 9.01
N SER A 80 19.27 26.21 8.58
CA SER A 80 19.58 24.91 9.10
C SER A 80 21.10 24.80 8.99
N PRO A 81 21.86 24.60 10.08
CA PRO A 81 23.21 24.12 9.89
C PRO A 81 23.05 22.86 9.04
N GLU A 82 23.53 22.93 7.81
CA GLU A 82 23.68 21.80 6.92
C GLU A 82 24.71 20.91 7.58
N VAL A 83 24.26 20.14 8.58
CA VAL A 83 25.05 19.05 9.14
C VAL A 83 24.95 17.95 8.10
N GLU A 84 25.77 18.08 7.06
CA GLU A 84 26.17 16.93 6.25
C GLU A 84 26.64 15.86 7.24
N LEU A 85 25.94 14.72 7.28
CA LEU A 85 26.45 13.54 7.96
C LEU A 85 27.89 13.34 7.46
N PRO A 86 28.88 13.15 8.33
CA PRO A 86 30.20 12.76 7.85
C PRO A 86 30.03 11.50 7.01
N GLN A 87 30.79 11.39 5.91
CA GLN A 87 30.76 10.22 5.01
C GLN A 87 30.99 8.89 5.74
N ARG A 88 31.41 8.95 7.02
CA ARG A 88 31.45 7.85 7.99
C ARG A 88 31.07 8.33 9.38
N LEU A 89 30.24 7.56 10.09
CA LEU A 89 29.92 7.79 11.50
C LEU A 89 31.13 7.41 12.37
N ALA A 90 31.35 8.16 13.44
CA ALA A 90 32.41 7.90 14.41
C ALA A 90 31.93 6.99 15.54
N GLU A 91 32.87 6.32 16.21
CA GLU A 91 32.56 5.57 17.43
C GLU A 91 32.05 6.52 18.52
N GLY A 92 30.91 6.19 19.09
CA GLY A 92 30.21 6.98 20.10
C GLY A 92 29.06 7.85 19.56
N ASP A 93 28.91 7.98 18.24
CA ASP A 93 27.81 8.76 17.65
C ASP A 93 26.44 8.17 18.03
N ARG A 94 25.53 9.05 18.46
CA ARG A 94 24.13 8.71 18.76
C ARG A 94 23.36 8.59 17.46
N VAL A 95 22.69 7.48 17.30
CA VAL A 95 22.08 7.09 16.03
C VAL A 95 20.71 6.48 16.25
N PHE A 96 19.86 6.66 15.25
CA PHE A 96 18.55 6.06 15.20
C PHE A 96 18.56 5.02 14.08
N VAL A 97 18.42 3.74 14.43
CA VAL A 97 18.80 2.63 13.53
C VAL A 97 17.60 1.73 13.28
N ASN A 98 17.30 1.48 12.01
CA ASN A 98 16.28 0.53 11.60
C ASN A 98 16.70 -0.90 11.96
N TRP A 99 16.14 -1.46 13.03
CA TRP A 99 16.53 -2.76 13.58
C TRP A 99 16.17 -3.90 12.63
N LYS A 100 17.16 -4.75 12.32
CA LYS A 100 17.08 -5.84 11.31
C LYS A 100 16.44 -5.46 9.95
N ASN A 101 16.34 -4.17 9.64
CA ASN A 101 15.65 -3.64 8.47
C ASN A 101 14.13 -3.94 8.43
N TYR A 102 13.48 -4.12 9.58
CA TYR A 102 12.02 -4.28 9.67
C TYR A 102 11.26 -2.95 9.64
N GLY A 103 11.99 -1.84 9.54
CA GLY A 103 11.53 -0.47 9.36
C GLY A 103 11.05 0.24 10.62
N HIS A 104 11.28 -0.38 11.77
CA HIS A 104 11.23 0.27 13.07
C HIS A 104 12.62 0.75 13.49
N PHE A 105 12.71 2.00 13.91
CA PHE A 105 13.98 2.60 14.32
C PHE A 105 14.15 2.54 15.84
N TYR A 106 15.35 2.17 16.29
CA TYR A 106 15.71 2.11 17.70
C TYR A 106 16.90 3.01 17.98
N ALA A 107 16.89 3.64 19.15
CA ALA A 107 17.99 4.48 19.60
C ALA A 107 19.19 3.63 19.99
N GLY A 108 20.38 4.08 19.61
CA GLY A 108 21.60 3.40 19.92
C GLY A 108 22.83 4.27 19.73
N LYS A 109 23.99 3.62 19.80
CA LYS A 109 25.29 4.23 19.58
C LYS A 109 26.13 3.39 18.63
N VAL A 110 26.91 4.07 17.81
CA VAL A 110 27.94 3.42 16.99
C VAL A 110 29.04 2.92 17.93
N ALA A 111 29.14 1.61 18.10
CA ALA A 111 30.17 0.99 18.91
C ALA A 111 31.49 0.81 18.15
N ARG A 112 31.41 0.54 16.84
CA ARG A 112 32.57 0.37 15.96
C ARG A 112 32.20 0.66 14.51
N SER A 113 33.15 1.21 13.73
CA SER A 113 33.06 1.25 12.27
C SER A 113 33.88 0.11 11.66
N ASN A 114 33.27 -0.66 10.75
CA ASN A 114 33.91 -1.81 10.12
C ASN A 114 34.65 -1.38 8.83
N PRO A 115 35.70 -2.13 8.41
CA PRO A 115 36.48 -1.78 7.22
C PRO A 115 35.69 -1.80 5.91
N ASP A 116 34.60 -2.55 5.86
CA ASP A 116 33.69 -2.69 4.71
C ASP A 116 32.68 -1.53 4.58
N GLY A 117 32.68 -0.59 5.53
CA GLY A 117 31.75 0.56 5.55
C GLY A 117 30.45 0.30 6.30
N THR A 118 30.31 -0.85 6.96
CA THR A 118 29.21 -1.14 7.89
C THR A 118 29.56 -0.72 9.33
N TYR A 119 28.60 -0.78 10.24
CA TYR A 119 28.77 -0.38 11.64
C TYR A 119 28.29 -1.46 12.60
N LEU A 120 28.98 -1.56 13.75
CA LEU A 120 28.49 -2.25 14.93
C LEU A 120 27.70 -1.25 15.77
N ILE A 121 26.44 -1.55 16.03
CA ILE A 121 25.53 -0.72 16.81
C ILE A 121 25.25 -1.42 18.14
N HIS A 122 25.37 -0.66 19.22
CA HIS A 122 24.83 -1.04 20.52
C HIS A 122 23.56 -0.22 20.75
N PHE A 123 22.42 -0.89 20.83
CA PHE A 123 21.13 -0.25 21.12
C PHE A 123 21.00 0.06 22.61
N ASP A 124 20.13 1.00 22.94
CA ASP A 124 19.94 1.45 24.32
C ASP A 124 19.20 0.42 25.18
N ASP A 125 18.47 -0.49 24.54
CA ASP A 125 17.76 -1.62 25.16
C ASP A 125 18.68 -2.82 25.48
N GLY A 126 19.96 -2.75 25.09
CA GLY A 126 20.95 -3.80 25.32
C GLY A 126 21.21 -4.70 24.11
N ASP A 127 20.47 -4.56 23.01
CA ASP A 127 20.72 -5.30 21.78
C ASP A 127 22.03 -4.86 21.12
N VAL A 128 22.63 -5.78 20.37
CA VAL A 128 23.83 -5.52 19.58
C VAL A 128 23.63 -6.06 18.17
N GLU A 129 23.82 -5.21 17.18
CA GLU A 129 23.78 -5.60 15.76
C GLU A 129 25.07 -5.19 15.05
N ASP A 130 25.76 -6.17 14.44
CA ASP A 130 26.96 -5.93 13.64
C ASP A 130 26.61 -5.89 12.14
N HIS A 131 27.50 -5.31 11.34
CA HIS A 131 27.35 -5.16 9.89
C HIS A 131 26.12 -4.34 9.46
N VAL A 132 25.71 -3.36 10.28
CA VAL A 132 24.61 -2.45 9.95
C VAL A 132 25.03 -1.51 8.83
N ASN A 133 24.28 -1.53 7.72
CA ASN A 133 24.50 -0.63 6.58
C ASN A 133 24.12 0.82 6.92
N MET A 134 24.88 1.79 6.41
CA MET A 134 24.63 3.21 6.63
C MET A 134 23.21 3.66 6.23
N GLY A 135 22.62 3.07 5.20
CA GLY A 135 21.25 3.39 4.77
C GLY A 135 20.16 3.04 5.79
N ARG A 136 20.47 2.24 6.82
CA ARG A 136 19.57 1.91 7.93
C ARG A 136 19.72 2.86 9.11
N ILE A 137 20.68 3.78 9.07
CA ILE A 137 21.04 4.67 10.17
C ILE A 137 20.58 6.09 9.84
N LYS A 138 19.83 6.70 10.77
CA LYS A 138 19.44 8.10 10.77
C LYS A 138 20.12 8.83 11.92
N PRO A 139 20.38 10.15 11.80
CA PRO A 139 20.81 10.94 12.94
C PRO A 139 19.71 10.93 14.01
N LEU A 140 20.11 10.76 15.27
CA LEU A 140 19.22 10.86 16.41
C LEU A 140 19.26 12.30 16.96
N ASP A 141 18.20 13.07 16.75
CA ASP A 141 18.01 14.33 17.45
C ASP A 141 17.17 14.10 18.71
N GLU A 142 17.84 13.86 19.83
CA GLU A 142 17.21 13.59 21.13
C GLU A 142 16.35 14.78 21.63
N ASN A 143 16.53 15.98 21.07
CA ASN A 143 15.74 17.17 21.43
C ASN A 143 14.49 17.33 20.56
N SER A 144 14.30 16.49 19.54
CA SER A 144 13.14 16.57 18.65
C SER A 144 11.92 15.92 19.30
N GLU A 145 10.84 16.68 19.46
CA GLU A 145 9.56 16.19 19.99
C GLU A 145 9.01 15.00 19.19
N ALA A 146 9.21 15.00 17.86
CA ALA A 146 8.77 13.91 16.99
C ALA A 146 9.53 12.60 17.27
N VAL A 147 10.84 12.69 17.55
CA VAL A 147 11.67 11.52 17.88
C VAL A 147 11.31 10.98 19.26
N GLN A 148 11.09 11.86 20.24
CA GLN A 148 10.68 11.47 21.59
C GLN A 148 9.31 10.78 21.59
N ALA A 149 8.34 11.33 20.85
CA ALA A 149 7.01 10.73 20.73
C ALA A 149 7.05 9.33 20.10
N TYR A 150 7.88 9.15 19.06
CA TYR A 150 8.08 7.85 18.42
C TYR A 150 8.71 6.84 19.40
N ILE A 151 9.78 7.22 20.10
CA ILE A 151 10.45 6.34 21.06
C ILE A 151 9.50 5.94 22.20
N GLU A 152 8.69 6.87 22.73
CA GLU A 152 7.79 6.58 23.86
C GLU A 152 6.64 5.66 23.48
N HIS A 153 5.97 5.92 22.36
CA HIS A 153 4.81 5.12 21.92
C HIS A 153 5.18 3.66 21.68
N ASP A 154 6.31 3.46 21.00
CA ASP A 154 6.72 2.14 20.54
C ASP A 154 7.29 1.30 21.69
N ASN A 155 8.01 1.94 22.60
CA ASN A 155 8.44 1.32 23.85
C ASN A 155 7.26 0.88 24.71
N GLU A 156 6.12 1.60 24.69
CA GLU A 156 4.94 1.21 25.47
C GLU A 156 4.29 -0.06 24.90
N ALA A 157 4.06 -0.11 23.59
CA ALA A 157 3.51 -1.29 22.91
C ALA A 157 4.43 -2.51 23.03
N GLU A 158 5.73 -2.32 22.81
CA GLU A 158 6.72 -3.38 22.98
C GLU A 158 6.75 -3.89 24.42
N ARG A 159 6.75 -2.99 25.41
CA ARG A 159 6.75 -3.36 26.83
C ARG A 159 5.51 -4.15 27.21
N GLU A 160 4.33 -3.74 26.75
CA GLU A 160 3.08 -4.44 27.04
C GLU A 160 3.10 -5.88 26.49
N LEU A 161 3.59 -6.08 25.27
CA LEU A 161 3.78 -7.41 24.69
C LEU A 161 4.81 -8.25 25.46
N ILE A 162 5.96 -7.66 25.81
CA ILE A 162 7.00 -8.34 26.59
C ILE A 162 6.47 -8.76 27.97
N GLU A 163 5.75 -7.89 28.66
CA GLU A 163 5.14 -8.17 29.96
C GLU A 163 4.10 -9.29 29.87
N ALA A 164 3.33 -9.34 28.78
CA ALA A 164 2.38 -10.43 28.52
C ALA A 164 3.08 -11.79 28.36
N PHE A 165 4.19 -11.85 27.62
CA PHE A 165 4.97 -13.09 27.46
C PHE A 165 5.75 -13.48 28.72
N GLU A 166 6.22 -12.51 29.51
CA GLU A 166 6.97 -12.73 30.75
C GLU A 166 6.15 -13.53 31.79
N VAL A 167 4.81 -13.43 31.76
CA VAL A 167 3.91 -14.26 32.60
C VAL A 167 4.12 -15.77 32.36
N PHE A 168 4.51 -16.15 31.15
CA PHE A 168 4.71 -17.54 30.76
C PHE A 168 6.16 -18.01 30.95
N ASP A 169 7.14 -17.10 30.94
CA ASP A 169 8.54 -17.39 31.25
C ASP A 169 8.80 -17.40 32.77
N THR A 170 8.33 -18.46 33.43
CA THR A 170 8.56 -18.67 34.88
C THR A 170 10.04 -18.75 35.27
N THR A 171 10.94 -18.95 34.30
CA THR A 171 12.37 -19.06 34.51
C THR A 171 13.13 -17.74 34.35
N GLY A 172 12.49 -16.70 33.82
CA GLY A 172 13.11 -15.41 33.55
C GLY A 172 14.29 -15.50 32.57
N THR A 173 14.21 -16.44 31.63
CA THR A 173 15.23 -16.68 30.60
C THR A 173 15.20 -15.65 29.48
N GLY A 174 14.07 -14.97 29.28
CA GLY A 174 13.79 -14.17 28.09
C GLY A 174 13.32 -15.00 26.89
N THR A 175 13.03 -16.29 27.09
CA THR A 175 12.61 -17.21 26.02
C THR A 175 11.38 -18.03 26.40
N ILE A 176 10.57 -18.41 25.41
CA ILE A 176 9.47 -19.36 25.55
C ILE A 176 9.53 -20.40 24.42
N SER A 177 9.15 -21.65 24.71
CA SER A 177 9.14 -22.68 23.66
C SER A 177 8.14 -22.35 22.55
N ALA A 178 8.43 -22.74 21.30
CA ALA A 178 7.55 -22.52 20.17
C ALA A 178 6.16 -23.17 20.35
N HIS A 179 6.09 -24.29 21.07
CA HIS A 179 4.82 -24.90 21.51
C HIS A 179 4.01 -24.01 22.46
N GLU A 180 4.69 -23.36 23.39
CA GLU A 180 4.06 -22.45 24.35
C GLU A 180 3.55 -21.19 23.64
N TYR A 181 4.34 -20.64 22.72
CA TYR A 181 3.91 -19.53 21.87
C TYR A 181 2.68 -19.86 21.01
N LEU A 182 2.68 -21.03 20.36
CA LEU A 182 1.52 -21.51 19.61
C LEU A 182 0.28 -21.58 20.50
N ARG A 183 0.42 -22.12 21.72
CA ARG A 183 -0.68 -22.19 22.68
C ARG A 183 -1.19 -20.80 23.06
N ILE A 184 -0.27 -19.85 23.33
CA ILE A 184 -0.65 -18.48 23.67
C ILE A 184 -1.45 -17.86 22.53
N LEU A 185 -0.96 -17.90 21.29
CA LEU A 185 -1.65 -17.28 20.15
C LEU A 185 -2.98 -17.93 19.77
N THR A 186 -3.16 -19.22 20.05
CA THR A 186 -4.34 -19.98 19.60
C THR A 186 -5.39 -20.17 20.71
N GLU A 187 -5.00 -19.98 21.98
CA GLU A 187 -5.86 -20.22 23.14
C GLU A 187 -6.02 -19.00 24.06
N ILE A 188 -5.19 -17.96 23.91
CA ILE A 188 -5.15 -16.81 24.84
C ILE A 188 -5.33 -15.49 24.07
N GLY A 189 -6.34 -14.71 24.46
CA GLY A 189 -6.65 -13.40 23.86
C GLY A 189 -8.13 -13.29 23.45
N ASP A 190 -8.53 -12.08 23.07
CA ASP A 190 -9.90 -11.81 22.58
C ASP A 190 -10.12 -12.27 21.13
N GLU A 191 -9.03 -12.37 20.34
CA GLU A 191 -9.03 -12.85 18.95
C GLU A 191 -7.92 -13.91 18.74
N PRO A 192 -8.15 -15.18 19.11
CA PRO A 192 -7.16 -16.24 18.92
C PRO A 192 -6.92 -16.52 17.42
N LEU A 193 -5.65 -16.65 17.05
CA LEU A 193 -5.23 -17.00 15.69
C LEU A 193 -5.49 -18.49 15.41
N SER A 194 -5.66 -18.84 14.14
CA SER A 194 -5.80 -20.24 13.77
C SER A 194 -4.45 -20.96 13.90
N VAL A 195 -4.48 -22.21 14.38
CA VAL A 195 -3.27 -23.05 14.49
C VAL A 195 -2.55 -23.15 13.15
N GLU A 196 -3.29 -23.22 12.04
CA GLU A 196 -2.72 -23.29 10.69
C GLU A 196 -1.96 -22.01 10.30
N ASP A 197 -2.50 -20.84 10.64
CA ASP A 197 -1.85 -19.56 10.33
C ASP A 197 -0.53 -19.38 11.09
N VAL A 198 -0.53 -19.70 12.40
CA VAL A 198 0.67 -19.63 13.25
C VAL A 198 1.73 -20.64 12.80
N LEU A 199 1.33 -21.86 12.44
CA LEU A 199 2.26 -22.88 11.92
C LEU A 199 2.84 -22.47 10.55
N ASN A 200 2.04 -21.86 9.68
CA ASN A 200 2.53 -21.35 8.40
C ASN A 200 3.57 -20.24 8.61
N GLU A 201 3.35 -19.36 9.59
CA GLU A 201 4.33 -18.34 9.98
C GLU A 201 5.61 -18.94 10.55
N PHE A 202 5.51 -19.98 11.40
CA PHE A 202 6.69 -20.70 11.89
C PHE A 202 7.51 -21.31 10.76
N VAL A 203 6.86 -21.91 9.75
CA VAL A 203 7.56 -22.44 8.57
C VAL A 203 8.23 -21.31 7.79
N GLU A 204 7.57 -20.17 7.62
CA GLU A 204 8.13 -19.00 6.92
C GLU A 204 9.35 -18.43 7.65
N LEU A 205 9.30 -18.37 8.99
CA LEU A 205 10.39 -17.89 9.85
C LEU A 205 11.47 -18.94 10.11
N GLY A 206 11.26 -20.19 9.68
CA GLY A 206 12.17 -21.31 9.94
C GLY A 206 12.25 -21.72 11.41
N ILE A 207 11.18 -21.50 12.17
CA ILE A 207 11.07 -21.84 13.59
C ILE A 207 10.58 -23.28 13.69
N GLU A 208 11.39 -24.14 14.32
CA GLU A 208 11.00 -25.51 14.63
C GLU A 208 10.14 -25.54 15.90
N LEU A 209 9.22 -26.50 16.04
CA LEU A 209 8.31 -26.56 17.20
C LEU A 209 9.02 -26.82 18.54
N ASP A 210 10.23 -27.36 18.50
CA ASP A 210 11.12 -27.56 19.64
C ASP A 210 12.10 -26.40 19.87
N SER A 211 12.00 -25.32 19.08
CA SER A 211 12.83 -24.12 19.25
C SER A 211 12.38 -23.30 20.46
N GLU A 212 13.34 -22.63 21.09
CA GLU A 212 13.09 -21.57 22.07
C GLU A 212 13.01 -20.23 21.34
N ILE A 213 11.93 -19.49 21.56
CA ILE A 213 11.63 -18.20 20.94
C ILE A 213 12.01 -17.10 21.94
N ASP A 214 12.89 -16.21 21.53
CA ASP A 214 13.15 -14.95 22.23
C ASP A 214 11.95 -14.01 22.00
N TYR A 215 11.10 -13.90 23.02
CA TYR A 215 9.87 -13.11 22.93
C TYR A 215 10.14 -11.60 22.93
N ARG A 216 11.33 -11.14 23.34
CA ARG A 216 11.72 -9.72 23.23
C ARG A 216 12.01 -9.37 21.78
N ALA A 217 12.81 -10.19 21.11
CA ALA A 217 13.08 -10.03 19.69
C ALA A 217 11.79 -10.15 18.85
N LEU A 218 10.87 -11.01 19.27
CA LEU A 218 9.58 -11.16 18.64
C LEU A 218 8.65 -9.95 18.86
N ALA A 219 8.54 -9.44 20.10
CA ALA A 219 7.73 -8.25 20.38
C ALA A 219 8.18 -7.05 19.51
N LYS A 220 9.50 -6.84 19.39
CA LYS A 220 10.09 -5.86 18.46
C LYS A 220 9.66 -6.08 17.02
N PHE A 221 9.67 -7.34 16.56
CA PHE A 221 9.22 -7.68 15.21
C PHE A 221 7.74 -7.38 15.01
N MET A 222 6.88 -7.71 15.98
CA MET A 222 5.43 -7.48 15.90
C MET A 222 5.12 -5.98 15.83
N VAL A 223 5.66 -5.17 16.75
CA VAL A 223 5.50 -3.71 16.74
C VAL A 223 6.04 -3.09 15.44
N ALA A 224 7.21 -3.57 14.97
CA ALA A 224 7.77 -3.12 13.70
C ALA A 224 6.89 -3.47 12.50
N SER A 225 6.25 -4.64 12.51
CA SER A 225 5.40 -5.11 11.41
C SER A 225 4.03 -4.44 11.39
N GLU A 226 3.45 -4.14 12.55
CA GLU A 226 2.15 -3.44 12.64
C GLU A 226 2.24 -1.99 12.14
N GLN A 227 3.35 -1.30 12.44
CA GLN A 227 3.60 0.04 11.90
C GLN A 227 3.81 0.05 10.38
N HIS A 228 4.34 -1.04 9.80
CA HIS A 228 4.46 -1.19 8.35
C HIS A 228 3.09 -1.27 7.67
N GLU A 229 2.11 -1.89 8.33
CA GLU A 229 0.74 -1.98 7.82
C GLU A 229 -0.05 -0.69 8.07
N ALA A 230 0.18 -0.01 9.20
CA ALA A 230 -0.55 1.20 9.60
C ALA A 230 -0.10 2.47 8.85
N ASP A 231 1.18 2.60 8.49
CA ASP A 231 1.74 3.82 7.89
C ASP A 231 1.78 3.77 6.35
N GLY A 232 1.10 2.79 5.74
CA GLY A 232 1.07 2.61 4.29
C GLY A 232 2.48 2.40 3.72
N ALA A 233 3.33 1.64 4.42
CA ALA A 233 4.69 1.38 4.00
C ALA A 233 4.67 0.88 2.55
N VAL A 234 5.28 1.66 1.66
CA VAL A 234 5.33 1.35 0.24
C VAL A 234 6.04 0.01 0.10
N LYS A 235 5.26 -1.05 -0.14
CA LYS A 235 5.80 -2.40 -0.35
C LYS A 235 6.83 -2.31 -1.47
N GLN A 236 8.05 -2.73 -1.15
CA GLN A 236 9.16 -2.58 -2.08
C GLN A 236 8.88 -3.40 -3.35
N GLU A 237 9.07 -2.77 -4.50
CA GLU A 237 8.88 -3.40 -5.80
C GLU A 237 10.13 -4.20 -6.18
N VAL A 238 9.95 -5.50 -6.41
CA VAL A 238 11.02 -6.42 -6.78
C VAL A 238 10.74 -6.97 -8.18
N LEU A 239 11.70 -6.81 -9.08
CA LEU A 239 11.60 -7.38 -10.42
C LEU A 239 11.83 -8.90 -10.34
N ILE A 240 10.95 -9.66 -10.96
CA ILE A 240 11.07 -11.11 -11.05
C ILE A 240 10.94 -11.58 -12.50
N LYS A 241 11.80 -12.53 -12.88
CA LYS A 241 11.74 -13.24 -14.16
C LYS A 241 11.44 -14.71 -13.94
N ASP A 242 11.18 -15.42 -15.03
CA ASP A 242 10.93 -16.85 -15.02
C ASP A 242 9.82 -17.23 -14.02
N ALA A 243 8.81 -16.36 -13.93
CA ALA A 243 7.78 -16.38 -12.92
C ALA A 243 6.71 -17.43 -13.20
N ALA A 244 6.19 -18.05 -12.15
CA ALA A 244 5.03 -18.92 -12.18
C ALA A 244 4.23 -18.78 -10.89
N ILE A 245 2.91 -18.77 -11.00
CA ILE A 245 2.00 -18.82 -9.84
C ILE A 245 1.45 -20.23 -9.73
N GLU A 246 1.63 -20.84 -8.56
CA GLU A 246 1.05 -22.14 -8.21
C GLU A 246 0.33 -22.01 -6.86
N GLY A 247 -0.99 -22.24 -6.87
CA GLY A 247 -1.82 -21.96 -5.70
C GLY A 247 -1.79 -20.47 -5.37
N ASN A 248 -1.31 -20.14 -4.16
CA ASN A 248 -1.18 -18.75 -3.69
C ASN A 248 0.27 -18.28 -3.58
N ILE A 249 1.21 -18.96 -4.24
CA ILE A 249 2.65 -18.66 -4.16
C ILE A 249 3.17 -18.27 -5.55
N LEU A 250 3.91 -17.17 -5.61
CA LEU A 250 4.70 -16.77 -6.77
C LEU A 250 6.11 -17.35 -6.63
N SER A 251 6.57 -18.06 -7.65
CA SER A 251 7.96 -18.53 -7.75
C SER A 251 8.64 -17.87 -8.95
N GLY A 252 9.96 -17.70 -8.88
CA GLY A 252 10.73 -17.12 -9.99
C GLY A 252 12.15 -16.74 -9.58
N TYR A 253 12.86 -16.04 -10.46
CA TYR A 253 14.17 -15.47 -10.17
C TYR A 253 14.03 -13.98 -9.89
N ALA A 254 14.23 -13.58 -8.64
CA ALA A 254 14.15 -12.20 -8.19
C ALA A 254 15.50 -11.49 -8.34
N TYR A 255 15.43 -10.22 -8.74
CA TYR A 255 16.58 -9.32 -8.79
C TYR A 255 16.55 -8.40 -7.58
N GLU A 256 17.66 -8.35 -6.84
CA GLU A 256 17.86 -7.42 -5.72
C GLU A 256 16.73 -7.46 -4.66
N HIS A 257 16.25 -8.66 -4.30
CA HIS A 257 15.24 -8.78 -3.26
C HIS A 257 15.83 -8.26 -1.92
N PRO A 258 15.20 -7.29 -1.24
CA PRO A 258 15.81 -6.56 -0.12
C PRO A 258 16.19 -7.45 1.06
N LYS A 259 15.48 -8.58 1.25
CA LYS A 259 15.74 -9.55 2.31
C LYS A 259 16.48 -10.82 1.85
N LEU A 260 16.35 -11.19 0.57
CA LEU A 260 16.75 -12.52 0.06
C LEU A 260 17.89 -12.43 -0.96
N GLY A 261 18.27 -11.23 -1.39
CA GLY A 261 19.27 -11.00 -2.42
C GLY A 261 18.79 -11.38 -3.82
N GLU A 262 19.74 -11.68 -4.70
CA GLU A 262 19.47 -12.14 -6.06
C GLU A 262 19.40 -13.67 -6.12
N GLY A 263 18.35 -14.24 -6.70
CA GLY A 263 18.24 -15.68 -6.84
C GLY A 263 16.83 -16.20 -7.08
N ARG A 264 16.69 -17.54 -7.09
CA ARG A 264 15.38 -18.19 -7.15
C ARG A 264 14.70 -18.13 -5.79
N ILE A 265 13.46 -17.69 -5.77
CA ILE A 265 12.67 -17.52 -4.55
C ILE A 265 11.26 -18.06 -4.73
N ASN A 266 10.62 -18.31 -3.58
CA ASN A 266 9.17 -18.45 -3.46
C ASN A 266 8.68 -17.28 -2.61
N SER A 267 7.59 -16.66 -3.03
CA SER A 267 6.97 -15.57 -2.29
C SER A 267 6.16 -16.10 -1.11
N SER A 268 5.82 -15.21 -0.19
CA SER A 268 4.69 -15.41 0.71
C SER A 268 3.35 -15.43 -0.05
N SER A 269 2.26 -15.70 0.66
CA SER A 269 0.91 -15.70 0.12
C SER A 269 0.60 -14.45 -0.70
N ILE A 270 0.16 -14.66 -1.94
CA ILE A 270 -0.33 -13.61 -2.83
C ILE A 270 -1.62 -13.04 -2.22
N VAL A 271 -1.67 -11.72 -2.12
CA VAL A 271 -2.83 -10.94 -1.68
C VAL A 271 -3.64 -10.51 -2.90
N SER A 272 -2.96 -10.01 -3.94
CA SER A 272 -3.63 -9.65 -5.20
C SER A 272 -2.68 -9.70 -6.39
N VAL A 273 -3.25 -9.86 -7.59
CA VAL A 273 -2.55 -9.71 -8.86
C VAL A 273 -3.30 -8.67 -9.68
N THR A 274 -2.58 -7.65 -10.13
CA THR A 274 -3.12 -6.61 -11.01
C THR A 274 -2.24 -6.47 -12.24
N TYR A 275 -2.78 -5.94 -13.34
CA TYR A 275 -2.04 -5.75 -14.58
C TYR A 275 -2.14 -4.30 -15.03
N ASP A 276 -1.02 -3.74 -15.50
CA ASP A 276 -0.99 -2.41 -16.12
C ASP A 276 -1.43 -2.44 -17.61
N GLU A 277 -1.47 -1.27 -18.25
CA GLU A 277 -1.81 -1.14 -19.69
C GLU A 277 -0.84 -1.89 -20.63
N ARG A 278 0.36 -2.22 -20.14
CA ARG A 278 1.41 -2.94 -20.87
C ARG A 278 1.40 -4.45 -20.57
N ALA A 279 0.42 -4.91 -19.81
CA ALA A 279 0.30 -6.27 -19.28
C ALA A 279 1.49 -6.70 -18.41
N THR A 280 2.16 -5.75 -17.75
CA THR A 280 3.05 -6.00 -16.63
C THR A 280 2.19 -6.36 -15.43
N ALA A 281 2.48 -7.48 -14.79
CA ALA A 281 1.78 -7.87 -13.58
C ALA A 281 2.45 -7.25 -12.35
N ARG A 282 1.61 -6.69 -11.47
CA ARG A 282 1.95 -6.28 -10.12
C ARG A 282 1.33 -7.29 -9.17
N VAL A 283 2.16 -8.19 -8.66
CA VAL A 283 1.79 -9.27 -7.74
C VAL A 283 2.09 -8.82 -6.33
N GLU A 284 1.06 -8.49 -5.57
CA GLU A 284 1.20 -8.03 -4.20
C GLU A 284 1.13 -9.23 -3.24
N THR A 285 2.15 -9.38 -2.41
CA THR A 285 2.15 -10.36 -1.30
C THR A 285 2.10 -9.63 0.05
N LYS A 286 2.18 -10.37 1.16
CA LYS A 286 2.18 -9.78 2.51
C LYS A 286 3.17 -8.61 2.62
N ASN A 287 4.43 -8.83 2.22
CA ASN A 287 5.54 -7.93 2.54
C ASN A 287 6.27 -7.35 1.31
N THR A 288 5.91 -7.75 0.09
CA THR A 288 6.66 -7.38 -1.11
C THR A 288 5.72 -7.29 -2.31
N VAL A 289 6.01 -6.38 -3.23
CA VAL A 289 5.31 -6.31 -4.51
C VAL A 289 6.26 -6.81 -5.58
N TYR A 290 5.87 -7.85 -6.30
CA TYR A 290 6.65 -8.39 -7.40
C TYR A 290 6.14 -7.84 -8.72
N ILE A 291 7.06 -7.34 -9.53
CA ILE A 291 6.78 -6.84 -10.87
C ILE A 291 7.23 -7.89 -11.87
N VAL A 292 6.26 -8.46 -12.59
CA VAL A 292 6.50 -9.45 -13.64
C VAL A 292 6.19 -8.82 -15.00
N GLY A 293 7.21 -8.68 -15.84
CA GLY A 293 6.98 -8.26 -17.22
C GLY A 293 6.13 -9.26 -18.01
N PRO A 294 5.50 -8.86 -19.12
CA PRO A 294 4.65 -9.74 -19.93
C PRO A 294 5.39 -10.97 -20.50
N THR A 295 6.71 -10.87 -20.67
CA THR A 295 7.59 -11.98 -21.09
C THR A 295 8.34 -12.63 -19.92
N GLY A 296 8.10 -12.16 -18.69
CA GLY A 296 8.76 -12.64 -17.48
C GLY A 296 8.17 -13.92 -16.93
N TRP A 297 7.16 -14.50 -17.58
CA TRP A 297 6.44 -15.69 -17.12
C TRP A 297 6.96 -16.98 -17.78
N ILE A 298 7.27 -18.01 -16.99
CA ILE A 298 7.38 -19.39 -17.48
C ILE A 298 6.00 -19.90 -17.86
N LYS A 299 5.02 -19.68 -16.98
CA LYS A 299 3.61 -20.04 -17.19
C LYS A 299 2.76 -18.82 -16.86
N ARG A 300 2.17 -18.23 -17.89
CA ARG A 300 1.29 -17.06 -17.72
C ARG A 300 0.02 -17.46 -16.95
N PRO A 301 -0.43 -16.65 -15.98
CA PRO A 301 -1.74 -16.81 -15.36
C PRO A 301 -2.86 -16.79 -16.40
N ALA A 302 -3.97 -17.49 -16.15
CA ALA A 302 -5.06 -17.64 -17.11
C ALA A 302 -5.76 -16.30 -17.44
N ASP A 303 -5.80 -15.39 -16.48
CA ASP A 303 -6.37 -14.05 -16.57
C ASP A 303 -5.41 -13.00 -17.18
N HIS A 304 -4.18 -13.39 -17.51
CA HIS A 304 -3.17 -12.46 -18.03
C HIS A 304 -3.64 -11.76 -19.33
N PRO A 305 -3.51 -10.43 -19.48
CA PRO A 305 -4.09 -9.68 -20.61
C PRO A 305 -3.60 -10.11 -22.01
N PHE A 306 -2.34 -10.55 -22.14
CA PHE A 306 -1.82 -11.13 -23.38
C PHE A 306 -2.25 -12.56 -23.69
N ASN A 307 -3.11 -13.19 -22.89
CA ASN A 307 -3.68 -14.47 -23.26
C ASN A 307 -4.65 -14.32 -24.44
N PRO A 308 -4.79 -15.36 -25.28
CA PRO A 308 -5.75 -15.32 -26.40
C PRO A 308 -7.17 -15.08 -25.89
N PHE A 309 -7.49 -15.59 -24.70
CA PHE A 309 -8.77 -15.45 -24.01
C PHE A 309 -8.52 -14.81 -22.65
N SER A 310 -9.05 -13.61 -22.42
CA SER A 310 -8.93 -12.84 -21.16
C SER A 310 -10.28 -12.19 -20.84
N VAL A 311 -10.52 -11.86 -19.57
CA VAL A 311 -11.76 -11.18 -19.15
C VAL A 311 -11.95 -9.87 -19.95
N GLY A 312 -13.19 -9.62 -20.37
CA GLY A 312 -13.59 -8.46 -21.18
C GLY A 312 -13.28 -8.58 -22.68
N LYS A 313 -12.56 -9.62 -23.11
CA LYS A 313 -12.17 -9.77 -24.52
C LYS A 313 -13.33 -10.28 -25.37
N LYS A 314 -13.48 -9.71 -26.57
CA LYS A 314 -14.42 -10.21 -27.58
C LYS A 314 -13.92 -11.52 -28.17
N VAL A 315 -14.81 -12.50 -28.26
CA VAL A 315 -14.55 -13.86 -28.75
C VAL A 315 -15.69 -14.34 -29.63
N LEU A 316 -15.43 -15.34 -30.46
CA LEU A 316 -16.46 -16.15 -31.08
C LEU A 316 -16.68 -17.40 -30.23
N ILE A 317 -17.93 -17.69 -29.92
CA ILE A 317 -18.36 -18.82 -29.09
C ILE A 317 -19.09 -19.83 -29.98
N GLU A 318 -18.66 -21.09 -29.95
CA GLU A 318 -19.30 -22.18 -30.68
C GLU A 318 -20.58 -22.61 -29.97
N TRP A 319 -21.71 -22.64 -30.68
CA TRP A 319 -22.97 -23.17 -30.20
C TRP A 319 -23.68 -23.90 -31.35
N ASN A 320 -23.93 -25.20 -31.16
CA ASN A 320 -24.60 -26.08 -32.12
C ASN A 320 -23.97 -26.06 -33.53
N GLY A 321 -22.63 -26.06 -33.61
CA GLY A 321 -21.87 -26.04 -34.86
C GLY A 321 -21.77 -24.68 -35.55
N GLN A 322 -22.28 -23.61 -34.93
CA GLN A 322 -22.18 -22.23 -35.43
C GLN A 322 -21.44 -21.34 -34.44
N TRP A 323 -20.80 -20.28 -34.93
CA TRP A 323 -20.00 -19.36 -34.12
C TRP A 323 -20.75 -18.04 -33.92
N TRP A 324 -20.90 -17.63 -32.67
CA TRP A 324 -21.63 -16.43 -32.26
C TRP A 324 -20.68 -15.45 -31.59
N ALA A 325 -20.88 -14.14 -31.82
CA ALA A 325 -20.08 -13.13 -31.16
C ALA A 325 -20.45 -13.02 -29.67
N GLY A 326 -19.46 -12.77 -28.83
CA GLY A 326 -19.67 -12.55 -27.41
C GLY A 326 -18.42 -12.06 -26.72
N SER A 327 -18.44 -12.07 -25.39
CA SER A 327 -17.31 -11.67 -24.57
C SER A 327 -17.14 -12.58 -23.38
N ILE A 328 -15.90 -12.63 -22.87
CA ILE A 328 -15.56 -13.35 -21.65
C ILE A 328 -15.88 -12.47 -20.44
N LEU A 329 -16.71 -12.95 -19.53
CA LEU A 329 -17.07 -12.28 -18.28
C LEU A 329 -16.11 -12.63 -17.15
N GLU A 330 -15.79 -13.92 -16.99
CA GLU A 330 -14.97 -14.43 -15.89
C GLU A 330 -14.13 -15.62 -16.37
N ILE A 331 -13.01 -15.90 -15.71
CA ILE A 331 -12.14 -17.05 -15.98
C ILE A 331 -11.91 -17.80 -14.67
N ASN A 332 -12.12 -19.11 -14.68
CA ASN A 332 -11.86 -19.98 -13.54
C ASN A 332 -11.07 -21.21 -14.02
N GLY A 333 -9.74 -21.14 -13.91
CA GLY A 333 -8.84 -22.14 -14.44
C GLY A 333 -8.95 -22.24 -15.97
N ASP A 334 -9.37 -23.41 -16.47
CA ASP A 334 -9.54 -23.68 -17.90
C ASP A 334 -10.97 -23.42 -18.42
N LEU A 335 -11.87 -22.94 -17.55
CA LEU A 335 -13.26 -22.61 -17.89
C LEU A 335 -13.44 -21.09 -17.97
N TYR A 336 -14.23 -20.66 -18.96
CA TYR A 336 -14.50 -19.27 -19.29
C TYR A 336 -16.00 -19.04 -19.21
N ARG A 337 -16.43 -18.11 -18.36
CA ARG A 337 -17.82 -17.65 -18.33
C ARG A 337 -18.00 -16.67 -19.48
N ILE A 338 -18.90 -16.97 -20.40
CA ILE A 338 -19.15 -16.15 -21.57
C ILE A 338 -20.54 -15.55 -21.56
N THR A 339 -20.70 -14.45 -22.30
CA THR A 339 -21.99 -13.86 -22.64
C THR A 339 -22.06 -13.65 -24.14
N TYR A 340 -23.26 -13.84 -24.71
CA TYR A 340 -23.49 -13.69 -26.14
C TYR A 340 -23.88 -12.24 -26.48
N GLU A 341 -23.27 -11.66 -27.51
CA GLU A 341 -23.61 -10.32 -27.99
C GLU A 341 -25.04 -10.31 -28.54
N ASP A 342 -25.86 -9.34 -28.10
CA ASP A 342 -27.29 -9.20 -28.40
C ASP A 342 -28.25 -10.20 -27.70
N TYR A 343 -27.78 -10.95 -26.70
CA TYR A 343 -28.62 -11.87 -25.89
C TYR A 343 -28.64 -11.49 -24.40
N SER A 344 -29.63 -12.01 -23.65
CA SER A 344 -29.73 -11.77 -22.20
C SER A 344 -28.74 -12.63 -21.42
N ALA A 345 -28.42 -12.20 -20.20
CA ALA A 345 -27.55 -12.92 -19.26
C ALA A 345 -28.07 -14.32 -18.87
N ASP A 346 -29.33 -14.65 -19.21
CA ASP A 346 -29.89 -15.99 -19.03
C ASP A 346 -29.19 -17.05 -19.89
N TRP A 347 -28.46 -16.62 -20.92
CA TRP A 347 -27.68 -17.47 -21.81
C TRP A 347 -26.20 -17.55 -21.43
N ASP A 348 -25.79 -16.89 -20.33
CA ASP A 348 -24.41 -16.95 -19.87
C ASP A 348 -24.07 -18.37 -19.42
N GLU A 349 -22.99 -18.93 -19.96
CA GLU A 349 -22.55 -20.29 -19.67
C GLU A 349 -21.04 -20.35 -19.45
N TRP A 350 -20.60 -21.40 -18.75
CA TRP A 350 -19.18 -21.74 -18.63
C TRP A 350 -18.79 -22.69 -19.76
N VAL A 351 -17.79 -22.31 -20.55
CA VAL A 351 -17.27 -23.10 -21.66
C VAL A 351 -15.76 -23.27 -21.54
N ASP A 352 -15.22 -24.35 -22.12
CA ASP A 352 -13.78 -24.52 -22.23
C ASP A 352 -13.22 -23.82 -23.48
N ALA A 353 -11.90 -23.68 -23.56
CA ALA A 353 -11.21 -22.98 -24.64
C ALA A 353 -11.48 -23.56 -26.06
N SER A 354 -11.91 -24.83 -26.19
CA SER A 354 -12.20 -25.43 -27.51
C SER A 354 -13.44 -24.82 -28.18
N ARG A 355 -14.38 -24.29 -27.38
CA ARG A 355 -15.57 -23.56 -27.87
C ARG A 355 -15.30 -22.08 -28.11
N LEU A 356 -14.06 -21.62 -27.92
CA LEU A 356 -13.68 -20.22 -28.08
C LEU A 356 -12.73 -20.02 -29.26
N LYS A 357 -12.93 -18.91 -29.97
CA LYS A 357 -12.02 -18.46 -31.02
C LYS A 357 -11.80 -16.96 -30.89
N SER A 358 -10.54 -16.53 -30.99
CA SER A 358 -10.20 -15.11 -31.02
C SER A 358 -10.79 -14.47 -32.28
N VAL A 359 -11.40 -13.30 -32.12
CA VAL A 359 -11.93 -12.49 -33.23
C VAL A 359 -10.81 -11.96 -34.12
#